data_AF-A0A1V4UIE9-F1
#
_entry.id   AF-A0A1V4UIE9-F1
#
_cell.length_a   1.000
_cell.length_b   1.000
_cell.length_c   1.000
_cell.angle_alpha   90.00
_cell.angle_beta   90.00
_cell.angle_gamma   90.00
#
_symmetry.space_group_name_H-M   'P 1'
#
loop_
_entity.id
_entity.type
_entity.pdbx_description
1 polymer ?
#
loop_
_entity_poly.entity_id
_entity_poly.type
_entity_poly.pdbx_seq_one_letter_code
_entity_poly.pdbx_strand_id
1 'polypeptide(L)'
;MSRCRITVIQRTLNPELAEEYCTNRVSPCECFHEGQEFVCGLDKPEGFCDWAWRDIHPFIAVMLTGGNFSHGIFEGWMKDENTMIACCSDGIRPVVFRIERIGD
;
A
#
# COMPACT_ATOMS: atom_id res chain seq x y z
N MET A 1 19.62 -0.57 9.38
CA MET A 1 19.27 -0.39 7.95
C MET A 1 17.86 0.16 7.92
N SER A 2 17.57 1.17 7.10
CA SER A 2 16.20 1.70 6.96
C SER A 2 15.22 0.57 6.66
N ARG A 3 14.06 0.60 7.31
CA ARG A 3 12.95 -0.33 7.04
C ARG A 3 11.67 0.47 6.82
N CYS A 4 10.68 -0.16 6.23
CA CYS A 4 9.34 0.38 6.14
C CYS A 4 8.37 -0.51 6.90
N ARG A 5 7.43 0.11 7.62
CA ARG A 5 6.21 -0.51 8.11
C ARG A 5 5.11 -0.26 7.09
N ILE A 6 4.39 -1.30 6.71
CA ILE A 6 3.18 -1.23 5.89
C ILE A 6 2.01 -1.56 6.80
N THR A 7 1.06 -0.64 6.93
CA THR A 7 -0.18 -0.84 7.68
C THR A 7 -1.36 -0.83 6.72
N VAL A 8 -2.21 -1.85 6.77
CA VAL A 8 -3.46 -1.91 6.00
C VAL A 8 -4.46 -0.96 6.64
N ILE A 9 -4.83 0.12 5.95
CA ILE A 9 -5.77 1.12 6.47
C ILE A 9 -7.20 0.67 6.20
N GLN A 10 -7.49 0.31 4.95
CA GLN A 10 -8.85 0.12 4.50
C GLN A 10 -8.89 -0.92 3.38
N ARG A 11 -9.89 -1.80 3.44
CA ARG A 11 -10.27 -2.70 2.33
C ARG A 11 -11.58 -2.20 1.73
N THR A 12 -11.61 -1.97 0.43
CA THR A 12 -12.84 -1.48 -0.23
C THR A 12 -13.34 -2.47 -1.26
N LEU A 13 -14.54 -2.19 -1.77
CA LEU A 13 -15.17 -2.86 -2.89
C LEU A 13 -15.96 -1.81 -3.65
N ASN A 14 -15.82 -1.78 -4.98
CA ASN A 14 -16.63 -1.00 -5.89
C ASN A 14 -17.80 -1.89 -6.35
N PRO A 15 -18.97 -1.83 -5.69
CA PRO A 15 -20.04 -2.79 -5.93
C PRO A 15 -20.63 -2.70 -7.34
N GLU A 16 -20.71 -1.51 -7.91
CA GLU A 16 -21.22 -1.29 -9.27
C GLU A 16 -20.33 -1.97 -10.31
N LEU A 17 -19.01 -1.75 -10.23
CA LEU A 17 -18.04 -2.40 -11.12
C LEU A 17 -17.98 -3.91 -10.88
N ALA A 18 -18.13 -4.35 -9.63
CA ALA A 18 -18.19 -5.77 -9.31
C ALA A 18 -19.40 -6.44 -9.95
N GLU A 19 -20.58 -5.83 -9.88
CA GLU A 19 -21.81 -6.35 -10.47
C GLU A 19 -21.75 -6.38 -12.00
N GLU A 20 -21.18 -5.35 -12.62
CA GLU A 20 -21.11 -5.25 -14.08
C GLU A 20 -20.03 -6.16 -14.70
N TYR A 21 -18.86 -6.27 -14.06
CA TYR A 21 -17.67 -6.89 -14.69
C TYR A 21 -17.21 -8.20 -14.06
N CYS A 22 -17.63 -8.54 -12.83
CA CYS A 22 -17.21 -9.81 -12.20
C CYS A 22 -18.22 -10.93 -12.50
N THR A 23 -17.71 -12.08 -12.94
CA THR A 23 -18.54 -13.28 -13.19
C THR A 23 -19.19 -13.82 -11.92
N ASN A 24 -18.57 -13.61 -10.77
CA ASN A 24 -19.04 -14.09 -9.47
C ASN A 24 -19.13 -12.92 -8.50
N ARG A 25 -19.99 -13.07 -7.47
CA ARG A 25 -20.04 -12.13 -6.36
C ARG A 25 -18.67 -12.08 -5.67
N VAL A 26 -18.11 -10.89 -5.56
CA VAL A 26 -16.83 -10.65 -4.91
C VAL A 26 -17.01 -9.91 -3.58
N SER A 27 -16.09 -10.16 -2.65
CA SER A 27 -15.94 -9.48 -1.37
C SER A 27 -14.74 -8.53 -1.42
N PRO A 28 -14.62 -7.59 -0.47
CA PRO A 28 -13.38 -6.84 -0.26
C PRO A 28 -12.19 -7.80 -0.12
N CYS A 29 -11.04 -7.44 -0.69
CA CYS A 29 -9.86 -8.30 -0.85
C CYS A 29 -9.53 -9.12 0.42
N GLU A 30 -9.49 -10.45 0.32
CA GLU A 30 -9.32 -11.36 1.46
C GLU A 30 -7.85 -11.61 1.85
N CYS A 31 -6.91 -11.13 1.05
CA CYS A 31 -5.47 -11.25 1.35
C CYS A 31 -5.05 -10.47 2.59
N PHE A 32 -5.87 -9.52 3.05
CA PHE A 32 -5.54 -8.59 4.11
C PHE A 32 -6.69 -8.42 5.12
N HIS A 33 -6.39 -7.85 6.28
CA HIS A 33 -7.38 -7.29 7.20
C HIS A 33 -6.96 -5.90 7.67
N GLU A 34 -7.92 -5.05 8.02
CA GLU A 34 -7.64 -3.68 8.47
C GLU A 34 -6.82 -3.70 9.77
N GLY A 35 -5.85 -2.80 9.87
CA GLY A 35 -4.89 -2.76 10.97
C GLY A 35 -3.75 -3.79 10.86
N GLN A 36 -3.76 -4.69 9.87
CA GLN A 36 -2.66 -5.62 9.66
C GLN A 36 -1.36 -4.86 9.34
N GLU A 37 -0.27 -5.29 9.96
CA GLU A 37 1.05 -4.67 9.78
C GLU A 37 2.08 -5.65 9.21
N PHE A 38 2.97 -5.10 8.38
CA PHE A 38 4.13 -5.80 7.86
C PHE A 38 5.36 -4.91 8.00
N VAL A 39 6.52 -5.50 8.18
CA VAL A 39 7.80 -4.78 8.18
C VAL A 39 8.67 -5.38 7.08
N CYS A 40 9.23 -4.53 6.23
CA CYS A 40 10.05 -4.95 5.12
C CYS A 40 11.25 -4.03 4.88
N GLY A 41 12.27 -4.60 4.25
CA GLY A 41 13.29 -3.86 3.52
C GLY A 41 12.89 -3.78 2.03
N LEU A 42 13.86 -4.02 1.14
CA LEU A 42 13.61 -4.09 -0.30
C LEU A 42 12.88 -5.35 -0.74
N ASP A 43 12.95 -6.41 0.07
CA ASP A 43 12.28 -7.68 -0.20
C ASP A 43 10.84 -7.68 0.30
N LYS A 44 9.98 -8.43 -0.40
CA LYS A 44 8.57 -8.59 -0.04
C LYS A 44 8.45 -9.26 1.33
N PRO A 45 7.62 -8.75 2.26
CA PRO A 45 7.36 -9.43 3.52
C PRO A 45 6.60 -10.74 3.30
N GLU A 46 6.84 -11.72 4.17
CA GLU A 46 6.12 -12.99 4.15
C GLU A 46 4.61 -12.77 4.28
N GLY A 47 3.81 -13.53 3.53
CA GLY A 47 2.35 -13.44 3.55
C GLY A 47 1.76 -12.21 2.84
N PHE A 48 2.58 -11.34 2.25
CA PHE A 48 2.08 -10.19 1.49
C PHE A 48 1.68 -10.59 0.05
N CYS A 49 0.54 -10.09 -0.42
CA CYS A 49 0.03 -10.34 -1.77
C CYS A 49 1.00 -9.84 -2.86
N ASP A 50 1.34 -10.68 -3.84
CA ASP A 50 2.31 -10.34 -4.89
C ASP A 50 1.89 -9.18 -5.79
N TRP A 51 0.59 -9.07 -6.08
CA TRP A 51 0.06 -7.95 -6.86
C TRP A 51 0.21 -6.64 -6.06
N ALA A 52 -0.35 -6.60 -4.85
CA ALA A 52 -0.23 -5.43 -3.99
C ALA A 52 1.23 -5.03 -3.76
N TRP A 53 2.13 -6.02 -3.62
CA TRP A 53 3.56 -5.76 -3.49
C TRP A 53 4.14 -5.03 -4.68
N ARG A 54 3.87 -5.53 -5.91
CA ARG A 54 4.33 -4.88 -7.15
C ARG A 54 3.91 -3.41 -7.19
N ASP A 55 2.68 -3.11 -6.77
CA ASP A 55 2.13 -1.76 -6.84
C ASP A 55 2.79 -0.80 -5.85
N ILE A 56 3.08 -1.27 -4.63
CA ILE A 56 3.61 -0.40 -3.58
C ILE A 56 5.15 -0.41 -3.48
N HIS A 57 5.81 -1.40 -4.09
CA HIS A 57 7.27 -1.58 -4.03
C HIS A 57 8.06 -0.34 -4.47
N PRO A 58 7.68 0.40 -5.53
CA PRO A 58 8.41 1.62 -5.92
C PRO A 58 8.42 2.68 -4.82
N PHE A 59 7.31 2.88 -4.09
CA PHE A 59 7.27 3.83 -2.98
C PHE A 59 8.18 3.40 -1.84
N ILE A 60 8.20 2.10 -1.53
CA ILE A 60 9.09 1.52 -0.53
C ILE A 60 10.55 1.71 -0.95
N ALA A 61 10.90 1.43 -2.21
CA ALA A 61 12.26 1.61 -2.72
C ALA A 61 12.73 3.07 -2.65
N VAL A 62 11.87 4.03 -3.03
CA VAL A 62 12.16 5.47 -2.90
C VAL A 62 12.40 5.84 -1.44
N MET A 63 11.55 5.37 -0.54
CA MET A 63 11.76 5.61 0.89
C MET A 63 13.06 4.97 1.36
N LEU A 64 13.32 3.69 1.13
CA LEU A 64 14.54 3.04 1.63
C LEU A 64 15.84 3.68 1.14
N THR A 65 15.83 4.32 -0.03
CA THR A 65 16.98 5.03 -0.62
C THR A 65 17.10 6.51 -0.25
N GLY A 66 16.24 7.02 0.64
CA GLY A 66 16.33 8.39 1.18
C GLY A 66 15.47 9.44 0.47
N GLY A 67 14.66 9.06 -0.52
CA GLY A 67 13.66 9.94 -1.11
C GLY A 67 12.42 10.13 -0.22
N ASN A 68 11.55 11.09 -0.55
CA ASN A 68 10.31 11.37 0.18
C ASN A 68 9.18 11.80 -0.77
N PHE A 69 7.97 11.90 -0.23
CA PHE A 69 6.75 12.31 -0.96
C PHE A 69 6.09 13.56 -0.36
N SER A 70 6.86 14.39 0.34
CA SER A 70 6.38 15.61 1.02
C SER A 70 7.08 16.89 0.57
N HIS A 71 8.24 16.80 -0.09
CA HIS A 71 9.03 17.95 -0.51
C HIS A 71 9.25 18.01 -2.02
N GLY A 72 9.67 19.18 -2.50
CA GLY A 72 10.01 19.39 -3.91
C GLY A 72 8.76 19.40 -4.78
N ILE A 73 8.66 18.49 -5.76
CA ILE A 73 7.46 18.40 -6.62
C ILE A 73 6.22 17.89 -5.87
N PHE A 74 6.40 17.30 -4.68
CA PHE A 74 5.34 16.77 -3.82
C PHE A 74 5.01 17.69 -2.63
N GLU A 75 5.48 18.95 -2.66
CA GLU A 75 5.23 19.92 -1.61
C GLU A 75 3.72 20.07 -1.34
N GLY A 76 3.32 19.88 -0.09
CA GLY A 76 1.92 19.95 0.35
C GLY A 76 1.06 18.70 0.10
N TRP A 77 1.65 17.58 -0.35
CA TRP A 77 0.91 16.34 -0.59
C TRP A 77 0.87 15.39 0.61
N MET A 78 1.98 14.69 0.92
CA MET A 78 2.05 13.86 2.13
C MET A 78 2.36 14.73 3.36
N LYS A 79 1.85 14.31 4.52
CA LYS A 79 1.97 15.06 5.78
C LYS A 79 3.41 15.24 6.29
N ASP A 80 4.30 14.31 5.96
CA ASP A 80 5.70 14.29 6.38
C ASP A 80 6.55 13.42 5.44
N GLU A 81 7.88 13.50 5.58
CA GLU A 81 8.84 12.81 4.71
C GLU A 81 8.89 11.28 4.88
N ASN A 82 8.24 10.77 5.93
CA ASN A 82 8.31 9.38 6.37
C ASN A 82 7.03 8.62 6.09
N THR A 83 6.00 9.27 5.54
CA THR A 83 4.69 8.68 5.30
C THR A 83 4.33 8.71 3.82
N MET A 84 3.81 7.61 3.31
CA MET A 84 3.16 7.52 2.01
C MET A 84 1.85 6.74 2.11
N ILE A 85 0.80 7.22 1.45
CA ILE A 85 -0.45 6.47 1.25
C ILE A 85 -0.42 5.88 -0.16
N ALA A 86 -0.46 4.56 -0.26
CA ALA A 86 -0.49 3.84 -1.52
C ALA A 86 -1.61 2.80 -1.52
N CYS A 87 -1.87 2.16 -2.64
CA CYS A 87 -2.93 1.16 -2.73
C CYS A 87 -2.57 -0.02 -3.63
N CYS A 88 -3.24 -1.15 -3.39
CA CYS A 88 -3.40 -2.20 -4.39
C CYS A 88 -4.27 -1.64 -5.52
N SER A 89 -3.76 -1.66 -6.74
CA SER A 89 -4.38 -1.10 -7.94
C SER A 89 -5.55 -1.94 -8.50
N ASP A 90 -6.05 -2.89 -7.72
CA ASP A 90 -7.26 -3.64 -8.04
C ASP A 90 -8.44 -2.66 -8.13
N GLY A 91 -8.92 -2.41 -9.35
CA GLY A 91 -10.00 -1.47 -9.62
C GLY A 91 -11.37 -1.92 -9.10
N ILE A 92 -11.53 -3.20 -8.72
CA ILE A 92 -12.77 -3.72 -8.14
C ILE A 92 -12.72 -3.66 -6.62
N ARG A 93 -11.62 -4.07 -6.00
CA ARG A 93 -11.51 -4.18 -4.53
C ARG A 93 -10.16 -3.66 -4.03
N PRO A 94 -9.88 -2.35 -4.19
CA PRO A 94 -8.60 -1.80 -3.81
C PRO A 94 -8.39 -1.92 -2.30
N VAL A 95 -7.12 -1.95 -1.92
CA VAL A 95 -6.70 -1.97 -0.51
C VAL A 95 -5.77 -0.80 -0.31
N VAL A 96 -6.06 0.04 0.68
CA VAL A 96 -5.28 1.23 1.00
C VAL A 96 -4.27 0.89 2.08
N PHE A 97 -3.01 1.24 1.84
CA PHE A 97 -1.89 1.02 2.74
C PHE A 97 -1.29 2.36 3.19
N ARG A 98 -0.94 2.44 4.47
CA ARG A 98 -0.01 3.43 4.97
C ARG A 98 1.37 2.80 4.96
N ILE A 99 2.33 3.47 4.37
CA ILE A 99 3.72 3.03 4.38
C ILE A 99 4.51 4.07 5.16
N GLU A 100 5.17 3.62 6.21
CA GLU A 100 5.93 4.46 7.12
C GLU A 100 7.38 4.02 7.13
N ARG A 101 8.30 4.93 6.81
CA ARG A 101 9.72 4.69 7.07
C ARG A 101 9.92 4.66 8.58
N ILE A 102 10.51 3.57 9.07
CA ILE A 102 10.93 3.45 10.46
C ILE A 102 12.46 3.51 10.49
N GLY A 103 12.99 4.42 11.31
CA GLY A 103 14.41 4.41 11.67
C GLY A 103 14.76 3.15 12.45
N ASP A 104 16.05 2.83 12.53
CA ASP A 104 16.53 1.96 13.60
C ASP A 104 16.34 2.67 14.96
#